data_AF-A0A9Q1JM21-F1
#
_entry.id   AF-A0A9Q1JM21-F1
#
_cell.length_a   1.000
_cell.length_b   1.000
_cell.length_c   1.000
_cell.angle_alpha   90.00
_cell.angle_beta   90.00
_cell.angle_gamma   90.00
#
_symmetry.space_group_name_H-M   'P 1'
#
loop_
_entity.id
_entity.type
_entity.pdbx_description
1 polymer ?
#
loop_
_entity_poly.entity_id
_entity_poly.type
_entity_poly.pdbx_seq_one_letter_code
_entity_poly.pdbx_strand_id
1 'polypeptide(L)'
;METITFITITSFFENVLAYEYDEPDESDYYLGKPTIAAIIITSLLGLITAVATAAFFYQRSLKNQKLVPRIKLDSSGRVVKLERFSHYVARQLGFPDRKLCPQLSKLASDYINKREGCEDSIYAYFSTEPEGDSLFIKLVEEFERCILSYFAFHWSHADIALTQVLMGPEPEPKKKLKTILLAASREQRFERVTKNLKVARVFTTLVEEMKAIGLGQPKPEIDESECTDVMAPVALKDRSPVLLFMGGGMGAGKSTVLKDILIESFWQEASGQAVVIEADAFKESDVIYKALSSRCHHDAVHTAELVHQSSTDAASSVLVTALNEGRDVIMDGTLSWLPFVVQTITMARNVHRKRYRMGPGYQVAKDGTVTENYWEQVEEEEEEQPITKKRRPYRIELVGVVCDAYLAVIRGIRRAILCRRGVRVKSQLKSHKRFASAFPTYIQLVDQARLYCTNTLEGPPKLIGWKDRDKTLLVDPEEFKCLKRVAELNEEADNIYELYKQPNPVFRKGSVWNDIVTSPSRLNVQQELKYSIQRVEGPK
;
A
#
# COMPACT_ATOMS: atom_id res chain seq x y z
N MET A 1 -32.73 17.42 1.55
CA MET A 1 -33.14 16.87 2.86
C MET A 1 -32.14 17.25 3.97
N GLU A 2 -30.83 17.18 3.75
CA GLU A 2 -29.81 17.58 4.76
C GLU A 2 -29.85 19.06 5.17
N THR A 3 -30.12 19.97 4.24
CA THR A 3 -30.20 21.43 4.52
C THR A 3 -31.47 21.81 5.29
N ILE A 4 -32.57 21.10 5.06
CA ILE A 4 -33.87 21.40 5.67
C ILE A 4 -33.86 20.99 7.15
N THR A 5 -33.21 19.88 7.49
CA THR A 5 -33.08 19.40 8.88
C THR A 5 -32.14 20.28 9.71
N PHE A 6 -31.09 20.85 9.11
CA PHE A 6 -30.16 21.74 9.83
C PHE A 6 -30.81 23.11 10.10
N ILE A 7 -31.52 23.66 9.11
CA ILE A 7 -32.24 24.96 9.24
C ILE A 7 -33.37 24.88 10.29
N THR A 8 -34.08 23.74 10.37
CA THR A 8 -35.14 23.55 11.38
C THR A 8 -34.61 23.38 12.80
N ILE A 9 -33.38 22.88 12.98
CA ILE A 9 -32.75 22.78 14.30
C ILE A 9 -32.23 24.16 14.74
N THR A 10 -31.56 24.92 13.86
CA THR A 10 -31.01 26.24 14.22
C THR A 10 -32.08 27.31 14.43
N SER A 11 -33.15 27.36 13.61
CA SER A 11 -34.22 28.36 13.79
C SER A 11 -35.08 28.08 15.03
N PHE A 12 -35.11 26.84 15.52
CA PHE A 12 -35.82 26.49 16.74
C PHE A 12 -35.01 26.84 18.01
N PHE A 13 -33.69 26.68 17.99
CA PHE A 13 -32.82 27.12 19.10
C PHE A 13 -32.83 28.65 19.28
N GLU A 14 -32.91 29.44 18.20
CA GLU A 14 -33.09 30.89 18.32
C GLU A 14 -34.45 31.27 18.94
N ASN A 15 -35.53 30.54 18.62
CA ASN A 15 -36.86 30.80 19.19
C ASN A 15 -37.02 30.31 20.64
N VAL A 16 -36.29 29.27 21.06
CA VAL A 16 -36.29 28.81 22.46
C VAL A 16 -35.44 29.70 23.34
N LEU A 17 -34.33 30.24 22.83
CA LEU A 17 -33.49 31.21 23.56
C LEU A 17 -34.10 32.63 23.61
N ALA A 18 -34.96 32.98 22.65
CA ALA A 18 -35.68 34.25 22.66
C ALA A 18 -36.82 34.33 23.70
N TYR A 19 -37.18 33.20 24.34
CA TYR A 19 -38.21 33.16 25.39
C TYR A 19 -37.66 33.38 26.81
N GLU A 20 -36.35 33.68 26.95
CA GLU A 20 -35.66 33.73 28.25
C GLU A 20 -34.93 35.05 28.53
N TYR A 21 -35.29 36.14 27.83
CA TYR A 21 -34.80 37.50 28.13
C TYR A 21 -35.96 38.50 28.20
N ASP A 22 -36.63 38.54 29.35
CA ASP A 22 -37.22 39.77 29.88
C ASP A 22 -36.74 39.90 31.33
N GLU A 23 -36.14 41.05 31.65
CA GLU A 23 -35.60 41.40 32.97
C GLU A 23 -36.70 41.63 34.02
N PRO A 24 -36.37 41.58 35.33
CA PRO A 24 -37.27 41.10 36.37
C PRO A 24 -38.09 42.21 37.04
N ASP A 25 -39.26 41.85 37.56
CA ASP A 25 -39.92 42.58 38.64
C ASP A 25 -40.02 41.68 39.87
N GLU A 26 -39.87 42.29 41.05
CA GLU A 26 -39.58 41.65 42.34
C GLU A 26 -40.63 40.64 42.84
N SER A 27 -40.15 39.67 43.63
CA SER A 27 -40.87 38.71 44.50
C SER A 27 -41.48 37.46 43.86
N ASP A 28 -40.77 36.32 43.91
CA ASP A 28 -41.02 35.27 44.91
C ASP A 28 -40.13 34.03 44.66
N TYR A 29 -39.58 33.49 45.75
CA TYR A 29 -38.81 32.25 45.78
C TYR A 29 -39.71 31.04 45.49
N TYR A 30 -39.77 30.56 44.24
CA TYR A 30 -40.15 29.18 43.94
C TYR A 30 -39.30 28.59 42.82
N LEU A 31 -38.42 27.65 43.19
CA LEU A 31 -37.78 26.72 42.27
C LEU A 31 -38.88 25.88 41.60
N GLY A 32 -39.34 26.33 40.43
CA GLY A 32 -40.44 25.72 39.68
C GLY A 32 -40.10 24.28 39.32
N LYS A 33 -40.87 23.33 39.87
CA LYS A 33 -40.82 21.92 39.46
C LYS A 33 -41.11 21.87 37.95
N PRO A 34 -40.31 21.16 37.14
CA PRO A 34 -40.60 21.01 35.72
C PRO A 34 -42.01 20.47 35.58
N THR A 35 -42.86 21.18 34.84
CA THR A 35 -44.24 20.77 34.58
C THR A 35 -44.22 19.39 33.94
N ILE A 36 -45.17 18.53 34.29
CA ILE A 36 -45.28 17.16 33.75
C ILE A 36 -45.25 17.20 32.20
N ALA A 37 -45.80 18.24 31.59
CA ALA A 37 -45.72 18.51 30.16
C ALA A 37 -44.29 18.68 29.63
N ALA A 38 -43.42 19.43 30.31
CA ALA A 38 -42.02 19.62 29.93
C ALA A 38 -41.21 18.31 30.01
N ILE A 39 -41.47 17.47 31.01
CA ILE A 39 -40.85 16.14 31.14
C ILE A 39 -41.32 15.21 30.02
N ILE A 40 -42.62 15.23 29.70
CA ILE A 40 -43.17 14.43 28.60
C ILE A 40 -42.58 14.88 27.25
N ILE A 41 -42.52 16.18 26.97
CA ILE A 41 -41.98 16.73 25.72
C ILE A 41 -40.49 16.39 25.57
N THR A 42 -39.68 16.58 26.61
CA THR A 42 -38.25 16.26 26.57
C THR A 42 -37.99 14.76 26.44
N SER A 43 -38.80 13.91 27.09
CA SER A 43 -38.74 12.46 26.93
C SER A 43 -39.13 11.99 25.53
N LEU A 44 -40.16 12.60 24.91
CA LEU A 44 -40.56 12.33 23.53
C LEU A 44 -39.48 12.77 22.54
N LEU A 45 -38.86 13.93 22.75
CA LEU A 45 -37.78 14.43 21.89
C LEU A 45 -36.52 13.55 22.01
N GLY A 46 -36.20 13.09 23.22
CA GLY A 46 -35.15 12.09 23.46
C GLY A 46 -35.44 10.76 22.75
N LEU A 47 -36.69 10.33 22.73
CA LEU A 47 -37.11 9.09 22.06
C LEU A 47 -37.10 9.22 20.54
N ILE A 48 -37.54 10.36 19.99
CA ILE A 48 -37.49 10.66 18.56
C ILE A 48 -36.03 10.75 18.08
N THR A 49 -35.15 11.42 18.82
CA THR A 49 -33.72 11.51 18.48
C THR A 49 -33.03 10.14 18.59
N ALA A 50 -33.37 9.32 19.60
CA ALA A 50 -32.89 7.94 19.72
C ALA A 50 -33.38 7.04 18.56
N VAL A 51 -34.65 7.15 18.18
CA VAL A 51 -35.21 6.37 17.05
C VAL A 51 -34.61 6.83 15.72
N ALA A 52 -34.46 8.14 15.50
CA ALA A 52 -33.85 8.68 14.30
C ALA A 52 -32.37 8.29 14.17
N THR A 53 -31.61 8.32 15.28
CA THR A 53 -30.22 7.86 15.30
C THR A 53 -30.13 6.35 15.10
N ALA A 54 -30.97 5.54 15.76
CA ALA A 54 -31.04 4.09 15.55
C ALA A 54 -31.40 3.73 14.10
N ALA A 55 -32.39 4.41 13.51
CA ALA A 55 -32.75 4.24 12.10
C ALA A 55 -31.62 4.65 11.16
N PHE A 56 -30.92 5.75 11.45
CA PHE A 56 -29.73 6.18 10.70
C PHE A 56 -28.60 5.15 10.76
N PHE A 57 -28.28 4.61 11.94
CA PHE A 57 -27.28 3.56 12.12
C PHE A 57 -27.70 2.24 11.45
N TYR A 58 -28.98 1.88 11.51
CA TYR A 58 -29.52 0.71 10.83
C TYR A 58 -29.46 0.84 9.31
N GLN A 59 -29.86 1.98 8.75
CA GLN A 59 -29.72 2.27 7.32
C GLN A 59 -28.25 2.26 6.87
N ARG A 60 -27.34 2.81 7.68
CA ARG A 60 -25.90 2.79 7.42
C ARG A 60 -25.35 1.36 7.46
N SER A 61 -25.79 0.54 8.41
CA SER A 61 -25.45 -0.88 8.51
C SER A 61 -25.91 -1.66 7.27
N LEU A 62 -27.16 -1.46 6.82
CA LEU A 62 -27.70 -2.08 5.61
C LEU A 62 -26.97 -1.62 4.33
N LYS A 63 -26.64 -0.32 4.22
CA LYS A 63 -25.81 0.20 3.11
C LYS A 63 -24.42 -0.43 3.12
N ASN A 64 -23.80 -0.58 4.29
CA ASN A 64 -22.50 -1.21 4.42
C ASN A 64 -22.54 -2.70 4.05
N GLN A 65 -23.61 -3.43 4.36
CA GLN A 65 -23.79 -4.82 3.93
C GLN A 65 -23.92 -4.98 2.41
N LYS A 66 -24.47 -3.98 1.70
CA LYS A 66 -24.52 -4.01 0.22
C LYS A 66 -23.13 -3.93 -0.41
N LEU A 67 -22.16 -3.30 0.24
CA LEU A 67 -20.80 -3.16 -0.31
C LEU A 67 -19.96 -4.42 -0.14
N VAL A 68 -20.31 -5.32 0.78
CA VAL A 68 -19.55 -6.55 1.04
C VAL A 68 -19.75 -7.55 -0.11
N PRO A 69 -18.68 -8.07 -0.73
CA PRO A 69 -18.78 -9.19 -1.66
C PRO A 69 -19.37 -10.43 -0.98
N ARG A 70 -20.26 -11.14 -1.67
CA ARG A 70 -20.93 -12.31 -1.07
C ARG A 70 -19.99 -13.51 -0.99
N ILE A 71 -20.04 -14.23 0.12
CA ILE A 71 -19.34 -15.50 0.31
C ILE A 71 -20.38 -16.62 0.49
N LYS A 72 -20.09 -17.78 -0.12
CA LYS A 72 -20.80 -19.04 0.15
C LYS A 72 -19.87 -19.97 0.92
N LEU A 73 -20.32 -20.41 2.09
CA LEU A 73 -19.65 -21.39 2.94
C LEU A 73 -20.19 -22.81 2.65
N ASP A 74 -19.38 -23.84 2.87
CA ASP A 74 -19.86 -25.22 3.00
C ASP A 74 -20.42 -25.49 4.40
N SER A 75 -20.94 -26.70 4.61
CA SER A 75 -21.43 -27.17 5.90
C SER A 75 -20.36 -27.21 7.00
N SER A 76 -19.07 -27.17 6.65
CA SER A 76 -17.95 -27.11 7.59
C SER A 76 -17.47 -25.68 7.87
N GLY A 77 -18.14 -24.66 7.32
CA GLY A 77 -17.77 -23.25 7.48
C GLY A 77 -16.61 -22.80 6.60
N ARG A 78 -16.14 -23.61 5.64
CA ARG A 78 -15.08 -23.22 4.70
C ARG A 78 -15.66 -22.46 3.52
N VAL A 79 -14.93 -21.45 3.03
CA VAL A 79 -15.32 -20.68 1.85
C VAL A 79 -15.25 -21.56 0.60
N VAL A 80 -16.41 -21.81 0.00
CA VAL A 80 -16.55 -22.57 -1.26
C VAL A 80 -16.53 -21.64 -2.46
N LYS A 81 -17.12 -20.46 -2.32
CA LYS A 81 -17.28 -19.52 -3.44
C LYS A 81 -17.35 -18.09 -2.94
N LEU A 82 -16.40 -17.27 -3.38
CA LEU A 82 -16.50 -15.82 -3.34
C LEU A 82 -17.26 -15.33 -4.58
N GLU A 83 -18.09 -14.30 -4.42
CA GLU A 83 -18.75 -13.57 -5.51
C GLU A 83 -17.71 -13.04 -6.49
N ARG A 84 -17.85 -13.33 -7.79
CA ARG A 84 -16.91 -12.85 -8.80
C ARG A 84 -17.03 -11.34 -8.96
N PHE A 85 -15.93 -10.67 -9.27
CA PHE A 85 -15.89 -9.21 -9.48
C PHE A 85 -16.96 -8.70 -10.46
N SER A 86 -17.14 -9.33 -11.62
CA SER A 86 -18.18 -8.91 -12.57
C SER A 86 -19.61 -9.07 -12.05
N HIS A 87 -19.86 -10.06 -11.18
CA HIS A 87 -21.18 -10.24 -10.55
C HIS A 87 -21.39 -9.19 -9.47
N TYR A 88 -20.33 -8.88 -8.73
CA TYR A 88 -20.32 -7.80 -7.76
C TYR A 88 -20.66 -6.45 -8.42
N VAL A 89 -20.01 -6.12 -9.54
CA VAL A 89 -20.27 -4.88 -10.32
C VAL A 89 -21.73 -4.81 -10.77
N ALA A 90 -22.26 -5.88 -11.38
CA ALA A 90 -23.66 -5.93 -11.79
C ALA A 90 -24.60 -5.68 -10.60
N ARG A 91 -24.32 -6.30 -9.45
CA ARG A 91 -25.10 -6.11 -8.22
C ARG A 91 -25.00 -4.67 -7.67
N GLN A 92 -23.81 -4.05 -7.71
CA GLN A 92 -23.64 -2.65 -7.29
C GLN A 92 -24.46 -1.69 -8.16
N LEU A 93 -24.53 -1.95 -9.47
CA LEU A 93 -25.37 -1.22 -10.42
C LEU A 93 -26.86 -1.58 -10.34
N GLY A 94 -27.25 -2.48 -9.43
CA GLY A 94 -28.65 -2.82 -9.20
C GLY A 94 -29.23 -3.85 -10.18
N PHE A 95 -28.40 -4.65 -10.84
CA PHE A 95 -28.81 -5.83 -11.60
C PHE A 95 -28.85 -7.08 -10.69
N PRO A 96 -29.99 -7.77 -10.57
CA PRO A 96 -30.11 -8.94 -9.70
C PRO A 96 -29.44 -10.20 -10.27
N ASP A 97 -29.35 -10.31 -11.60
CA ASP A 97 -28.70 -11.41 -12.32
C ASP A 97 -27.81 -10.85 -13.43
N ARG A 98 -26.58 -11.37 -13.52
CA ARG A 98 -25.61 -11.05 -14.59
C ARG A 98 -26.11 -11.38 -15.98
N LYS A 99 -27.05 -12.33 -16.11
CA LYS A 99 -27.66 -12.69 -17.40
C LYS A 99 -28.40 -11.51 -18.05
N LEU A 100 -28.75 -10.50 -17.25
CA LEU A 100 -29.37 -9.27 -17.71
C LEU A 100 -28.35 -8.25 -18.26
N CYS A 101 -27.05 -8.47 -18.03
CA CYS A 101 -25.97 -7.58 -18.46
C CYS A 101 -24.67 -8.37 -18.78
N PRO A 102 -24.72 -9.34 -19.73
CA PRO A 102 -23.55 -10.15 -20.10
C PRO A 102 -22.37 -9.35 -20.65
N GLN A 103 -22.59 -8.28 -21.42
CA GLN A 103 -21.49 -7.48 -21.99
C GLN A 103 -20.84 -6.62 -20.90
N LEU A 104 -21.61 -5.96 -20.04
CA LEU A 104 -21.09 -5.30 -18.83
C LEU A 104 -20.22 -6.24 -18.00
N SER A 105 -20.67 -7.48 -17.80
CA SER A 105 -19.93 -8.48 -17.03
C SER A 105 -18.57 -8.82 -17.67
N LYS A 106 -18.51 -8.83 -19.00
CA LYS A 106 -17.28 -9.01 -19.77
C LYS A 106 -16.37 -7.79 -19.61
N LEU A 107 -16.89 -6.58 -19.84
CA LEU A 107 -16.15 -5.32 -19.69
C LEU A 107 -15.53 -5.18 -18.30
N ALA A 108 -16.30 -5.45 -17.24
CA ALA A 108 -15.79 -5.42 -15.87
C ALA A 108 -14.65 -6.43 -15.63
N SER A 109 -14.75 -7.63 -16.23
CA SER A 109 -13.72 -8.67 -16.12
C SER A 109 -12.45 -8.33 -16.92
N ASP A 110 -12.61 -7.68 -18.06
CA ASP A 110 -11.50 -7.25 -18.92
C ASP A 110 -10.80 -6.01 -18.32
N TYR A 111 -11.56 -5.08 -17.74
CA TYR A 111 -11.07 -3.87 -17.08
C TYR A 111 -10.21 -4.17 -15.84
N ILE A 112 -10.71 -5.00 -14.92
CA ILE A 112 -9.95 -5.36 -13.70
C ILE A 112 -8.64 -6.08 -14.02
N ASN A 113 -8.60 -6.82 -15.12
CA ASN A 113 -7.39 -7.50 -15.61
C ASN A 113 -6.49 -6.59 -16.47
N LYS A 114 -6.89 -5.33 -16.70
CA LYS A 114 -6.25 -4.39 -17.62
C LYS A 114 -5.89 -5.04 -18.96
N ARG A 115 -6.87 -5.71 -19.58
CA ARG A 115 -6.68 -6.26 -20.92
C ARG A 115 -6.49 -5.13 -21.94
N GLU A 116 -5.63 -5.37 -22.91
CA GLU A 116 -5.38 -4.43 -24.01
C GLU A 116 -6.68 -4.14 -24.77
N GLY A 117 -6.91 -2.86 -25.12
CA GLY A 117 -8.13 -2.39 -25.79
C GLY A 117 -9.41 -2.42 -24.92
N CYS A 118 -9.29 -2.64 -23.60
CA CYS A 118 -10.49 -2.66 -22.74
C CYS A 118 -11.17 -1.30 -22.64
N GLU A 119 -10.42 -0.19 -22.57
CA GLU A 119 -10.98 1.16 -22.52
C GLU A 119 -11.69 1.50 -23.83
N ASP A 120 -11.11 1.15 -24.99
CA ASP A 120 -11.77 1.27 -26.30
C ASP A 120 -13.05 0.45 -26.38
N SER A 121 -13.06 -0.74 -25.78
CA SER A 121 -14.25 -1.60 -25.73
C SER A 121 -15.36 -1.00 -24.86
N ILE A 122 -15.01 -0.32 -23.75
CA ILE A 122 -15.96 0.40 -22.90
C ILE A 122 -16.50 1.62 -23.64
N TYR A 123 -15.63 2.35 -24.36
CA TYR A 123 -16.04 3.50 -25.15
C TYR A 123 -17.01 3.10 -26.27
N ALA A 124 -16.66 2.05 -27.03
CA ALA A 124 -17.52 1.52 -28.11
C ALA A 124 -18.88 1.01 -27.61
N TYR A 125 -18.93 0.51 -26.36
CA TYR A 125 -20.16 -0.01 -25.75
C TYR A 125 -21.27 1.06 -25.62
N PHE A 126 -20.91 2.33 -25.43
CA PHE A 126 -21.86 3.45 -25.37
C PHE A 126 -21.97 4.25 -26.67
N SER A 127 -21.37 3.79 -27.77
CA SER A 127 -21.33 4.52 -29.05
C SER A 127 -22.71 4.88 -29.65
N THR A 128 -23.77 4.20 -29.22
CA THR A 128 -25.15 4.44 -29.68
C THR A 128 -26.01 5.21 -28.69
N GLU A 129 -25.48 5.48 -27.48
CA GLU A 129 -26.20 6.22 -26.45
C GLU A 129 -25.91 7.74 -26.55
N PRO A 130 -26.90 8.59 -26.25
CA PRO A 130 -26.64 10.01 -26.06
C PRO A 130 -25.67 10.19 -24.88
N GLU A 131 -24.75 11.15 -25.00
CA GLU A 131 -23.72 11.41 -23.98
C GLU A 131 -22.78 10.21 -23.72
N GLY A 132 -22.49 9.40 -24.74
CA GLY A 132 -21.59 8.24 -24.64
C GLY A 132 -20.26 8.50 -23.92
N ASP A 133 -19.63 9.67 -24.15
CA ASP A 133 -18.40 10.08 -23.49
C ASP A 133 -18.57 10.23 -21.96
N SER A 134 -19.69 10.83 -21.54
CA SER A 134 -20.05 11.00 -20.12
C SER A 134 -20.31 9.64 -19.48
N LEU A 135 -21.03 8.76 -20.16
CA LEU A 135 -21.32 7.39 -19.70
C LEU A 135 -20.05 6.53 -19.60
N PHE A 136 -19.11 6.69 -20.54
CA PHE A 136 -17.80 6.06 -20.50
C PHE A 136 -17.03 6.45 -19.22
N ILE A 137 -16.89 7.75 -18.95
CA ILE A 137 -16.21 8.25 -17.75
C ILE A 137 -16.90 7.70 -16.48
N LYS A 138 -18.23 7.82 -16.39
CA LYS A 138 -19.01 7.33 -15.25
C LYS A 138 -18.81 5.83 -15.02
N LEU A 139 -18.78 5.02 -16.08
CA LEU A 139 -18.59 3.57 -15.96
C LEU A 139 -17.18 3.20 -15.52
N VAL A 140 -16.15 3.87 -16.06
CA VAL A 140 -14.75 3.68 -15.65
C VAL A 140 -14.57 4.04 -14.17
N GLU A 141 -15.10 5.19 -13.74
CA GLU A 141 -15.06 5.57 -12.33
C GLU A 141 -15.81 4.57 -11.44
N GLU A 142 -16.97 4.06 -11.88
CA GLU A 142 -17.72 3.07 -11.12
C GLU A 142 -16.99 1.72 -11.04
N PHE A 143 -16.24 1.32 -12.07
CA PHE A 143 -15.34 0.17 -11.99
C PHE A 143 -14.24 0.38 -10.95
N GLU A 144 -13.60 1.56 -10.91
CA GLU A 144 -12.59 1.86 -9.88
C GLU A 144 -13.21 1.89 -8.46
N ARG A 145 -14.40 2.48 -8.29
CA ARG A 145 -15.17 2.41 -7.02
C ARG A 145 -15.45 0.97 -6.62
N CYS A 146 -15.86 0.12 -7.56
CA CYS A 146 -16.12 -1.29 -7.32
C CYS A 146 -14.84 -2.07 -6.98
N ILE A 147 -13.69 -1.77 -7.59
CA ILE A 147 -12.40 -2.38 -7.24
C ILE A 147 -12.03 -2.03 -5.80
N LEU A 148 -12.18 -0.75 -5.42
CA LEU A 148 -11.90 -0.30 -4.06
C LEU A 148 -12.77 -1.04 -3.04
N SER A 149 -14.08 -1.14 -3.28
CA SER A 149 -15.00 -1.77 -2.34
C SER A 149 -14.94 -3.30 -2.35
N TYR A 150 -14.66 -3.92 -3.49
CA TYR A 150 -14.56 -5.38 -3.62
C TYR A 150 -13.35 -5.94 -2.86
N PHE A 151 -12.19 -5.27 -2.93
CA PHE A 151 -10.97 -5.73 -2.26
C PHE A 151 -10.79 -5.19 -0.83
N ALA A 152 -11.77 -4.46 -0.30
CA ALA A 152 -11.76 -3.98 1.07
C ALA A 152 -12.27 -4.99 2.12
N PHE A 153 -12.71 -6.17 1.68
CA PHE A 153 -13.27 -7.22 2.53
C PHE A 153 -12.64 -8.58 2.24
N HIS A 154 -12.78 -9.52 3.20
CA HIS A 154 -12.39 -10.91 3.08
C HIS A 154 -10.89 -11.10 2.79
N TRP A 155 -10.04 -10.34 3.47
CA TRP A 155 -8.59 -10.33 3.25
C TRP A 155 -7.91 -11.67 3.53
N SER A 156 -8.46 -12.48 4.45
CA SER A 156 -8.08 -13.88 4.68
C SER A 156 -8.32 -14.78 3.46
N HIS A 157 -9.15 -14.35 2.52
CA HIS A 157 -9.51 -15.05 1.28
C HIS A 157 -9.13 -14.27 0.02
N ALA A 158 -8.20 -13.31 0.13
CA ALA A 158 -7.75 -12.48 -0.98
C ALA A 158 -7.12 -13.30 -2.12
N ASP A 159 -6.52 -14.45 -1.81
CA ASP A 159 -5.97 -15.41 -2.76
C ASP A 159 -7.05 -16.03 -3.66
N ILE A 160 -8.23 -16.33 -3.11
CA ILE A 160 -9.40 -16.81 -3.86
C ILE A 160 -9.87 -15.71 -4.81
N ALA A 161 -10.00 -14.47 -4.31
CA ALA A 161 -10.39 -13.32 -5.12
C ALA A 161 -9.42 -13.10 -6.29
N LEU A 162 -8.13 -13.11 -6.00
CA LEU A 162 -7.06 -12.97 -6.99
C LEU A 162 -7.13 -14.07 -8.04
N THR A 163 -7.21 -15.33 -7.61
CA THR A 163 -7.29 -16.49 -8.52
C THR A 163 -8.49 -16.39 -9.45
N GLN A 164 -9.66 -16.01 -8.93
CA GLN A 164 -10.87 -15.84 -9.75
C GLN A 164 -10.72 -14.75 -10.81
N VAL A 165 -10.10 -13.62 -10.47
CA VAL A 165 -9.84 -12.52 -11.42
C VAL A 165 -8.87 -12.97 -12.51
N LEU A 166 -7.77 -13.63 -12.12
CA LEU A 166 -6.73 -14.09 -13.04
C LEU A 166 -7.18 -15.22 -13.97
N MET A 167 -8.09 -16.09 -13.53
CA MET A 167 -8.61 -17.19 -14.35
C MET A 167 -9.63 -16.73 -15.42
N GLY A 168 -10.21 -15.54 -15.28
CA GLY A 168 -11.25 -15.05 -16.20
C GLY A 168 -12.61 -15.78 -16.06
N PRO A 169 -13.49 -15.70 -17.08
CA PRO A 169 -14.79 -16.38 -17.08
C PRO A 169 -14.63 -17.92 -16.98
N GLU A 170 -15.66 -18.61 -16.46
CA GLU A 170 -15.59 -20.00 -15.94
C GLU A 170 -14.68 -20.97 -16.73
N PRO A 171 -13.69 -21.60 -16.07
CA PRO A 171 -12.96 -22.71 -16.66
C PRO A 171 -13.80 -24.00 -16.64
N GLU A 172 -13.75 -24.78 -17.73
CA GLU A 172 -14.42 -26.08 -17.85
C GLU A 172 -14.11 -27.05 -16.68
N PRO A 173 -15.03 -27.98 -16.33
CA PRO A 173 -14.89 -28.91 -15.20
C PRO A 173 -13.57 -29.71 -15.18
N LYS A 174 -13.04 -30.06 -16.36
CA LYS A 174 -11.77 -30.82 -16.51
C LYS A 174 -10.55 -30.06 -15.98
N LYS A 175 -10.59 -28.71 -15.96
CA LYS A 175 -9.48 -27.89 -15.47
C LYS A 175 -9.40 -27.89 -13.93
N LYS A 176 -10.53 -27.98 -13.22
CA LYS A 176 -10.57 -28.00 -11.73
C LYS A 176 -9.82 -29.17 -11.11
N LEU A 177 -10.01 -30.39 -11.63
CA LEU A 177 -9.36 -31.59 -11.09
C LEU A 177 -7.84 -31.54 -11.29
N LYS A 178 -7.40 -31.04 -12.45
CA LYS A 178 -5.98 -30.83 -12.77
C LYS A 178 -5.33 -29.81 -11.83
N THR A 179 -6.04 -28.75 -11.44
CA THR A 179 -5.55 -27.73 -10.49
C THR A 179 -5.35 -28.29 -9.08
N ILE A 180 -6.25 -29.14 -8.58
CA ILE A 180 -6.12 -29.77 -7.25
C ILE A 180 -4.92 -30.73 -7.22
N LEU A 181 -4.75 -31.56 -8.26
CA LEU A 181 -3.60 -32.47 -8.39
C LEU A 181 -2.26 -31.71 -8.53
N LEU A 182 -2.27 -30.56 -9.22
CA LEU A 182 -1.09 -29.70 -9.34
C LEU A 182 -0.74 -29.01 -8.03
N ALA A 183 -1.72 -28.72 -7.15
CA ALA A 183 -1.47 -28.13 -5.84
C ALA A 183 -0.78 -29.13 -4.87
N ALA A 184 -1.16 -30.40 -4.93
CA ALA A 184 -0.63 -31.45 -4.04
C ALA A 184 0.83 -31.86 -4.32
N SER A 185 1.37 -31.59 -5.52
CA SER A 185 2.76 -31.94 -5.92
C SER A 185 3.73 -30.74 -5.89
N ARG A 186 3.37 -29.65 -5.21
CA ARG A 186 4.09 -28.36 -5.23
C ARG A 186 5.42 -28.37 -4.48
N GLU A 187 5.46 -28.86 -3.25
CA GLU A 187 6.68 -28.85 -2.41
C GLU A 187 7.77 -29.71 -3.03
N GLN A 188 7.43 -30.94 -3.44
CA GLN A 188 8.35 -31.84 -4.13
C GLN A 188 8.90 -31.25 -5.45
N ARG A 189 8.09 -30.43 -6.15
CA ARG A 189 8.53 -29.73 -7.36
C ARG A 189 9.49 -28.59 -7.03
N PHE A 190 9.20 -27.81 -5.99
CA PHE A 190 10.10 -26.76 -5.53
C PHE A 190 11.45 -27.32 -5.12
N GLU A 191 11.48 -28.39 -4.33
CA GLU A 191 12.71 -29.06 -3.93
C GLU A 191 13.52 -29.54 -5.14
N ARG A 192 12.86 -30.12 -6.15
CA ARG A 192 13.51 -30.57 -7.38
C ARG A 192 14.10 -29.42 -8.19
N VAL A 193 13.34 -28.34 -8.41
CA VAL A 193 13.80 -27.16 -9.15
C VAL A 193 14.94 -26.47 -8.40
N THR A 194 14.83 -26.34 -7.08
CA THR A 194 15.86 -25.74 -6.22
C THR A 194 17.16 -26.55 -6.25
N LYS A 195 17.08 -27.88 -6.17
CA LYS A 195 18.25 -28.76 -6.28
C LYS A 195 18.95 -28.59 -7.63
N ASN A 196 18.20 -28.50 -8.72
CA ASN A 196 18.74 -28.38 -10.07
C ASN A 196 19.31 -26.99 -10.38
N LEU A 197 18.77 -25.93 -9.78
CA LEU A 197 19.15 -24.55 -10.09
C LEU A 197 20.05 -23.91 -9.03
N LYS A 198 20.47 -24.64 -7.98
CA LYS A 198 21.24 -24.08 -6.86
C LYS A 198 22.51 -23.35 -7.30
N VAL A 199 23.32 -23.96 -8.16
CA VAL A 199 24.58 -23.36 -8.66
C VAL A 199 24.28 -22.18 -9.57
N ALA A 200 23.35 -22.34 -10.52
CA ALA A 200 22.93 -21.27 -11.42
C ALA A 200 22.39 -20.04 -10.67
N ARG A 201 21.68 -20.25 -9.57
CA ARG A 201 21.16 -19.19 -8.70
C ARG A 201 22.28 -18.37 -8.08
N VAL A 202 23.32 -19.01 -7.56
CA VAL A 202 24.48 -18.31 -6.96
C VAL A 202 25.18 -17.44 -8.01
N PHE A 203 25.51 -17.99 -9.18
CA PHE A 203 26.14 -17.22 -10.26
C PHE A 203 25.27 -16.06 -10.72
N THR A 204 23.97 -16.29 -10.92
CA THR A 204 23.04 -15.24 -11.35
C THR A 204 22.96 -14.12 -10.29
N THR A 205 22.88 -14.48 -9.02
CA THR A 205 22.83 -13.51 -7.91
C THR A 205 24.09 -12.66 -7.89
N LEU A 206 25.27 -13.29 -7.95
CA LEU A 206 26.55 -12.56 -7.99
C LEU A 206 26.66 -11.62 -9.21
N VAL A 207 26.22 -12.06 -10.39
CA VAL A 207 26.20 -11.21 -11.59
C VAL A 207 25.30 -10.00 -11.39
N GLU A 208 24.13 -10.17 -10.80
CA GLU A 208 23.21 -9.04 -10.52
C GLU A 208 23.75 -8.12 -9.42
N GLU A 209 24.44 -8.64 -8.40
CA GLU A 209 25.17 -7.84 -7.42
C GLU A 209 26.28 -7.00 -8.08
N MET A 210 27.09 -7.60 -8.96
CA MET A 210 28.14 -6.90 -9.71
C MET A 210 27.58 -5.81 -10.62
N LYS A 211 26.43 -6.08 -11.28
CA LYS A 211 25.72 -5.08 -12.09
C LYS A 211 25.22 -3.92 -11.24
N ALA A 212 24.63 -4.21 -10.07
CA ALA A 212 24.13 -3.18 -9.16
C ALA A 212 25.26 -2.26 -8.65
N ILE A 213 26.47 -2.79 -8.45
CA ILE A 213 27.65 -2.03 -8.00
C ILE A 213 28.32 -1.27 -9.17
N GLY A 214 28.06 -1.67 -10.41
CA GLY A 214 28.63 -1.07 -11.62
C GLY A 214 29.97 -1.67 -12.07
N LEU A 215 30.32 -2.88 -11.62
CA LEU A 215 31.59 -3.56 -11.95
C LEU A 215 31.58 -4.24 -13.33
N GLY A 216 30.46 -4.20 -14.07
CA GLY A 216 30.24 -4.97 -15.30
C GLY A 216 30.17 -4.17 -16.60
N GLN A 217 30.45 -2.86 -16.60
CA GLN A 217 30.62 -2.12 -17.85
C GLN A 217 32.09 -2.21 -18.29
N PRO A 218 32.38 -2.63 -19.54
CA PRO A 218 33.75 -2.58 -20.03
C PRO A 218 34.19 -1.11 -19.98
N LYS A 219 35.24 -0.84 -19.20
CA LYS A 219 36.02 0.39 -19.39
C LYS A 219 36.44 0.39 -20.86
N PRO A 220 36.21 1.47 -21.64
CA PRO A 220 36.93 1.62 -22.89
C PRO A 220 38.42 1.52 -22.53
N GLU A 221 39.15 0.66 -23.25
CA GLU A 221 40.59 0.48 -23.09
C GLU A 221 41.27 1.84 -23.24
N ILE A 222 41.68 2.41 -22.10
CA ILE A 222 42.59 3.54 -22.05
C ILE A 222 43.86 2.98 -21.42
N ASP A 223 44.91 3.10 -22.21
CA ASP A 223 46.29 2.69 -21.97
C ASP A 223 46.73 2.91 -20.50
N GLU A 224 47.29 1.86 -19.88
CA GLU A 224 47.60 1.77 -18.45
C GLU A 224 48.79 2.64 -17.98
N SER A 225 49.12 3.74 -18.68
CA SER A 225 50.25 4.62 -18.30
C SER A 225 49.87 5.99 -17.73
N GLU A 226 48.59 6.36 -17.72
CA GLU A 226 48.13 7.56 -17.02
C GLU A 226 46.96 7.23 -16.08
N CYS A 227 47.24 7.28 -14.77
CA CYS A 227 46.25 7.27 -13.72
C CYS A 227 45.39 8.55 -13.82
N THR A 228 44.46 8.59 -14.77
CA THR A 228 43.48 9.66 -14.89
C THR A 228 42.18 9.20 -14.26
N ASP A 229 41.91 9.86 -13.16
CA ASP A 229 40.79 9.74 -12.25
C ASP A 229 39.49 10.12 -13.00
N VAL A 230 39.01 9.23 -13.89
CA VAL A 230 37.95 9.47 -14.90
C VAL A 230 36.76 10.24 -14.31
N MET A 231 36.75 11.54 -14.60
CA MET A 231 35.68 12.55 -14.60
C MET A 231 34.36 12.18 -13.89
N ALA A 232 34.40 11.98 -12.58
CA ALA A 232 33.26 12.42 -11.76
C ALA A 232 33.37 13.95 -11.65
N PRO A 233 32.25 14.71 -11.74
CA PRO A 233 32.23 16.13 -11.40
C PRO A 233 33.06 16.36 -10.14
N VAL A 234 33.98 17.33 -10.17
CA VAL A 234 34.87 17.66 -9.04
C VAL A 234 34.07 17.84 -7.74
N ALA A 235 32.82 18.28 -7.83
CA ALA A 235 31.86 18.41 -6.73
C ALA A 235 31.45 17.09 -6.03
N LEU A 236 31.47 15.94 -6.72
CA LEU A 236 31.09 14.63 -6.16
C LEU A 236 32.22 13.98 -5.34
N LYS A 237 33.49 14.16 -5.76
CA LYS A 237 34.66 13.59 -5.06
C LYS A 237 34.99 14.30 -3.75
N ASP A 238 34.65 15.58 -3.65
CA ASP A 238 34.94 16.43 -2.48
C ASP A 238 33.76 16.59 -1.52
N ARG A 239 32.71 15.78 -1.63
CA ARG A 239 31.59 15.80 -0.68
C ARG A 239 31.47 14.51 0.12
N SER A 240 30.71 14.58 1.20
CA SER A 240 30.29 13.42 1.95
C SER A 240 29.32 12.57 1.11
N PRO A 241 29.46 11.23 1.08
CA PRO A 241 28.52 10.36 0.37
C PRO A 241 27.15 10.37 1.07
N VAL A 242 26.08 10.10 0.31
CA VAL A 242 24.70 10.16 0.78
C VAL A 242 24.09 8.77 0.80
N LEU A 243 23.53 8.38 1.95
CA LEU A 243 22.67 7.22 2.09
C LEU A 243 21.22 7.70 2.21
N LEU A 244 20.43 7.46 1.18
CA LEU A 244 19.00 7.74 1.16
C LEU A 244 18.21 6.46 1.49
N PHE A 245 17.54 6.48 2.63
CA PHE A 245 16.56 5.47 2.99
C PHE A 245 15.19 5.84 2.44
N MET A 246 14.64 5.02 1.55
CA MET A 246 13.22 5.07 1.19
C MET A 246 12.48 4.07 2.08
N GLY A 247 11.56 4.57 2.90
CA GLY A 247 10.79 3.81 3.87
C GLY A 247 9.28 3.93 3.68
N GLY A 248 8.55 2.92 4.09
CA GLY A 248 7.09 2.91 3.96
C GLY A 248 6.56 1.51 3.75
N GLY A 249 5.35 1.28 4.27
CA GLY A 249 4.68 -0.01 4.14
C GLY A 249 4.53 -0.47 2.69
N MET A 250 4.38 -1.77 2.49
CA MET A 250 4.22 -2.32 1.15
C MET A 250 2.97 -1.72 0.49
N GLY A 251 3.06 -1.30 -0.78
CA GLY A 251 1.95 -0.61 -1.47
C GLY A 251 1.71 0.85 -1.06
N ALA A 252 2.58 1.45 -0.24
CA ALA A 252 2.44 2.86 0.17
C ALA A 252 2.69 3.89 -0.95
N GLY A 253 3.20 3.49 -2.13
CA GLY A 253 3.50 4.41 -3.23
C GLY A 253 4.93 4.98 -3.21
N LYS A 254 5.89 4.25 -2.61
CA LYS A 254 7.31 4.66 -2.57
C LYS A 254 7.90 4.99 -3.94
N SER A 255 7.63 4.15 -4.94
CA SER A 255 8.13 4.33 -6.30
C SER A 255 7.63 5.62 -6.96
N THR A 256 6.45 6.13 -6.56
CA THR A 256 5.95 7.43 -7.04
C THR A 256 6.80 8.57 -6.47
N VAL A 257 7.03 8.55 -5.15
CA VAL A 257 7.85 9.56 -4.47
C VAL A 257 9.32 9.50 -4.92
N LEU A 258 9.85 8.29 -5.15
CA LEU A 258 11.22 8.11 -5.61
C LEU A 258 11.45 8.76 -6.99
N LYS A 259 10.49 8.67 -7.92
CA LYS A 259 10.59 9.33 -9.22
C LYS A 259 10.75 10.84 -9.07
N ASP A 260 9.98 11.45 -8.18
CA ASP A 260 10.07 12.90 -7.93
C ASP A 260 11.43 13.28 -7.31
N ILE A 261 11.96 12.46 -6.41
CA ILE A 261 13.28 12.68 -5.79
C ILE A 261 14.42 12.54 -6.80
N LEU A 262 14.35 11.55 -7.70
CA LEU A 262 15.38 11.34 -8.72
C LEU A 262 15.48 12.49 -9.74
N ILE A 263 14.44 13.33 -9.83
CA ILE A 263 14.43 14.54 -10.66
C ILE A 263 15.10 15.73 -9.93
N GLU A 264 15.31 15.66 -8.62
CA GLU A 264 16.04 16.71 -7.89
C GLU A 264 17.48 16.83 -8.40
N SER A 265 18.01 18.06 -8.47
CA SER A 265 19.31 18.37 -9.08
C SER A 265 20.44 17.49 -8.56
N PHE A 266 20.46 17.24 -7.24
CA PHE A 266 21.44 16.38 -6.60
C PHE A 266 21.42 14.95 -7.16
N TRP A 267 20.23 14.35 -7.25
CA TRP A 267 20.09 12.97 -7.70
C TRP A 267 20.21 12.85 -9.21
N GLN A 268 19.86 13.87 -9.99
CA GLN A 268 20.15 13.89 -11.42
C GLN A 268 21.66 13.81 -11.69
N GLU A 269 22.46 14.61 -10.97
CA GLU A 269 23.92 14.60 -11.08
C GLU A 269 24.53 13.28 -10.55
N ALA A 270 23.99 12.74 -9.46
CA ALA A 270 24.47 11.50 -8.85
C ALA A 270 23.93 10.20 -9.50
N SER A 271 22.82 10.26 -10.26
CA SER A 271 22.05 9.09 -10.71
C SER A 271 22.84 8.09 -11.55
N GLY A 272 23.84 8.55 -12.30
CA GLY A 272 24.73 7.68 -13.07
C GLY A 272 25.73 6.88 -12.23
N GLN A 273 25.90 7.25 -10.94
CA GLN A 273 26.92 6.67 -10.05
C GLN A 273 26.33 6.16 -8.71
N ALA A 274 25.09 6.50 -8.37
CA ALA A 274 24.43 6.02 -7.17
C ALA A 274 24.06 4.54 -7.28
N VAL A 275 24.23 3.78 -6.19
CA VAL A 275 23.84 2.38 -6.10
C VAL A 275 22.39 2.31 -5.60
N VAL A 276 21.47 1.89 -6.45
CA VAL A 276 20.05 1.69 -6.09
C VAL A 276 19.85 0.24 -5.65
N ILE A 277 19.37 0.06 -4.43
CA ILE A 277 19.20 -1.25 -3.80
C ILE A 277 17.71 -1.48 -3.54
N GLU A 278 17.11 -2.36 -4.33
CA GLU A 278 15.74 -2.84 -4.16
C GLU A 278 15.75 -4.37 -4.06
N ALA A 279 15.39 -4.91 -2.88
CA ALA A 279 15.38 -6.37 -2.68
C ALA A 279 14.41 -7.10 -3.63
N ASP A 280 13.33 -6.43 -4.06
CA ASP A 280 12.37 -7.00 -5.01
C ASP A 280 12.96 -7.15 -6.43
N ALA A 281 13.94 -6.32 -6.84
CA ALA A 281 14.60 -6.44 -8.15
C ALA A 281 15.40 -7.76 -8.26
N PHE A 282 16.06 -8.17 -7.17
CA PHE A 282 16.77 -9.46 -7.09
C PHE A 282 15.82 -10.67 -7.14
N LYS A 283 14.54 -10.52 -6.76
CA LYS A 283 13.54 -11.60 -6.91
C LYS A 283 13.20 -11.83 -8.37
N GLU A 284 13.09 -10.76 -9.15
CA GLU A 284 12.72 -10.83 -10.57
C GLU A 284 13.82 -11.50 -11.41
N SER A 285 15.08 -11.31 -11.03
CA SER A 285 16.22 -11.92 -11.70
C SER A 285 16.48 -13.37 -11.25
N ASP A 286 15.99 -13.78 -10.08
CA ASP A 286 16.17 -15.12 -9.52
C ASP A 286 15.66 -16.23 -10.47
N VAL A 287 16.55 -17.16 -10.81
CA VAL A 287 16.29 -18.27 -11.75
C VAL A 287 15.18 -19.22 -11.27
N ILE A 288 15.03 -19.40 -9.96
CA ILE A 288 13.97 -20.23 -9.36
C ILE A 288 12.63 -19.49 -9.48
N TYR A 289 12.62 -18.18 -9.21
CA TYR A 289 11.42 -17.36 -9.38
C TYR A 289 10.94 -17.37 -10.84
N LYS A 290 11.84 -17.17 -11.80
CA LYS A 290 11.53 -17.25 -13.25
C LYS A 290 11.03 -18.65 -13.67
N ALA A 291 11.65 -19.71 -13.17
CA ALA A 291 11.25 -21.08 -13.50
C ALA A 291 9.86 -21.45 -12.97
N LEU A 292 9.48 -20.95 -11.80
CA LEU A 292 8.18 -21.21 -11.17
C LEU A 292 7.07 -20.33 -11.73
N SER A 293 7.36 -19.04 -11.95
CA SER A 293 6.37 -18.07 -12.49
C SER A 293 6.00 -18.35 -13.96
N SER A 294 6.94 -18.86 -14.76
CA SER A 294 6.70 -19.21 -16.17
C SER A 294 5.85 -20.47 -16.37
N ARG A 295 5.76 -21.37 -15.37
CA ARG A 295 5.14 -22.70 -15.51
C ARG A 295 3.92 -22.94 -14.64
N CYS A 296 3.56 -22.00 -13.75
CA CYS A 296 2.45 -22.16 -12.82
C CYS A 296 1.73 -20.83 -12.54
N HIS A 297 0.45 -20.73 -12.91
CA HIS A 297 -0.34 -19.49 -12.82
C HIS A 297 -1.11 -19.31 -11.49
N HIS A 298 -0.93 -20.20 -10.51
CA HIS A 298 -1.90 -20.35 -9.42
C HIS A 298 -1.48 -19.77 -8.06
N ASP A 299 -0.22 -19.35 -7.83
CA ASP A 299 0.19 -18.81 -6.52
C ASP A 299 1.43 -17.91 -6.57
N ALA A 300 1.25 -16.71 -7.12
CA ALA A 300 2.28 -15.67 -7.18
C ALA A 300 2.86 -15.27 -5.81
N VAL A 301 2.05 -15.32 -4.76
CA VAL A 301 2.43 -14.89 -3.41
C VAL A 301 3.43 -15.88 -2.81
N HIS A 302 3.10 -17.18 -2.85
CA HIS A 302 3.98 -18.20 -2.31
C HIS A 302 5.30 -18.31 -3.07
N THR A 303 5.28 -18.18 -4.40
CA THR A 303 6.52 -18.17 -5.20
C THR A 303 7.46 -17.03 -4.81
N ALA A 304 6.92 -15.84 -4.52
CA ALA A 304 7.71 -14.71 -4.06
C ALA A 304 8.29 -14.90 -2.64
N GLU A 305 7.58 -15.61 -1.75
CA GLU A 305 8.05 -15.92 -0.39
C GLU A 305 9.26 -16.88 -0.41
N LEU A 306 9.26 -17.86 -1.31
CA LEU A 306 10.32 -18.87 -1.40
C LEU A 306 11.70 -18.29 -1.77
N VAL A 307 11.73 -17.18 -2.51
CA VAL A 307 12.98 -16.51 -2.91
C VAL A 307 13.34 -15.33 -2.02
N HIS A 308 12.49 -15.00 -1.03
CA HIS A 308 12.60 -13.76 -0.28
C HIS A 308 13.92 -13.61 0.50
N GLN A 309 14.38 -14.68 1.16
CA GLN A 309 15.61 -14.63 1.95
C GLN A 309 16.83 -14.34 1.07
N SER A 310 17.00 -15.12 -0.01
CA SER A 310 18.12 -14.94 -0.94
C SER A 310 18.19 -13.54 -1.54
N SER A 311 17.03 -12.96 -1.89
CA SER A 311 16.99 -11.60 -2.44
C SER A 311 17.30 -10.54 -1.38
N THR A 312 16.95 -10.81 -0.11
CA THR A 312 17.28 -9.92 1.02
C THR A 312 18.77 -9.99 1.36
N ASP A 313 19.36 -11.17 1.30
CA ASP A 313 20.79 -11.38 1.51
C ASP A 313 21.61 -10.69 0.41
N ALA A 314 21.20 -10.84 -0.86
CA ALA A 314 21.84 -10.16 -2.00
C ALA A 314 21.79 -8.64 -1.89
N ALA A 315 20.62 -8.08 -1.54
CA ALA A 315 20.48 -6.65 -1.29
C ALA A 315 21.36 -6.17 -0.14
N SER A 316 21.51 -6.97 0.92
CA SER A 316 22.37 -6.66 2.07
C SER A 316 23.86 -6.72 1.73
N SER A 317 24.26 -7.66 0.87
CA SER A 317 25.62 -7.80 0.33
C SER A 317 26.02 -6.56 -0.47
N VAL A 318 25.16 -6.12 -1.38
CA VAL A 318 25.36 -4.90 -2.17
C VAL A 318 25.40 -3.66 -1.26
N LEU A 319 24.54 -3.61 -0.24
CA LEU A 319 24.48 -2.49 0.70
C LEU A 319 25.77 -2.31 1.48
N VAL A 320 26.28 -3.36 2.13
CA VAL A 320 27.51 -3.26 2.90
C VAL A 320 28.71 -2.94 2.01
N THR A 321 28.76 -3.51 0.81
CA THR A 321 29.82 -3.26 -0.17
C THR A 321 29.80 -1.81 -0.63
N ALA A 322 28.65 -1.30 -1.07
CA ALA A 322 28.52 0.08 -1.53
C ALA A 322 28.83 1.09 -0.41
N LEU A 323 28.39 0.82 0.82
CA LEU A 323 28.65 1.68 1.96
C LEU A 323 30.13 1.73 2.34
N ASN A 324 30.77 0.57 2.38
CA ASN A 324 32.20 0.43 2.59
C ASN A 324 32.99 1.26 1.56
N GLU A 325 32.60 1.23 0.28
CA GLU A 325 33.27 1.94 -0.82
C GLU A 325 32.94 3.44 -0.90
N GLY A 326 32.15 3.99 0.04
CA GLY A 326 31.85 5.42 0.05
C GLY A 326 30.96 5.89 -1.12
N ARG A 327 30.16 4.98 -1.70
CA ARG A 327 29.25 5.30 -2.82
C ARG A 327 27.97 5.97 -2.31
N ASP A 328 27.35 6.82 -3.12
CA ASP A 328 25.98 7.22 -2.84
C ASP A 328 25.05 6.00 -2.99
N VAL A 329 24.15 5.82 -2.03
CA VAL A 329 23.27 4.66 -1.96
C VAL A 329 21.83 5.12 -1.81
N ILE A 330 20.94 4.57 -2.62
CA ILE A 330 19.48 4.66 -2.45
C ILE A 330 18.99 3.28 -2.03
N MET A 331 18.55 3.15 -0.79
CA MET A 331 17.99 1.91 -0.27
C MET A 331 16.46 1.96 -0.30
N ASP A 332 15.84 1.23 -1.22
CA ASP A 332 14.38 1.03 -1.25
C ASP A 332 13.97 -0.18 -0.41
N GLY A 333 13.39 0.10 0.76
CA GLY A 333 12.93 -0.89 1.70
C GLY A 333 11.59 -0.55 2.34
N THR A 334 11.05 -1.49 3.11
CA THR A 334 9.90 -1.17 3.98
C THR A 334 10.32 -0.38 5.21
N LEU A 335 11.57 -0.56 5.66
CA LEU A 335 12.10 -0.08 6.93
C LEU A 335 11.18 -0.46 8.11
N SER A 336 10.53 -1.62 8.00
CA SER A 336 9.58 -2.12 9.00
C SER A 336 10.25 -2.87 10.15
N TRP A 337 11.57 -3.09 10.10
CA TRP A 337 12.29 -3.83 11.13
C TRP A 337 13.31 -2.90 11.80
N LEU A 338 12.95 -2.39 12.98
CA LEU A 338 13.71 -1.37 13.70
C LEU A 338 15.18 -1.76 13.93
N PRO A 339 15.51 -2.96 14.45
CA PRO A 339 16.89 -3.31 14.76
C PRO A 339 17.80 -3.27 13.53
N PHE A 340 17.33 -3.80 12.39
CA PHE A 340 18.06 -3.76 11.13
C PHE A 340 18.40 -2.32 10.72
N VAL A 341 17.41 -1.42 10.72
CA VAL A 341 17.62 -0.03 10.28
C VAL A 341 18.57 0.72 11.21
N VAL A 342 18.43 0.53 12.53
CA VAL A 342 19.32 1.16 13.53
C VAL A 342 20.76 0.66 13.37
N GLN A 343 20.95 -0.65 13.21
CA GLN A 343 22.28 -1.22 12.96
C GLN A 343 22.88 -0.72 11.64
N THR A 344 22.08 -0.61 10.57
CA THR A 344 22.53 -0.07 9.27
C THR A 344 22.94 1.40 9.37
N ILE A 345 22.17 2.24 10.08
CA ILE A 345 22.56 3.63 10.33
C ILE A 345 23.87 3.69 11.12
N THR A 346 24.00 2.85 12.15
CA THR A 346 25.22 2.77 12.97
C THR A 346 26.43 2.37 12.13
N MET A 347 26.28 1.39 11.25
CA MET A 347 27.30 1.00 10.29
C MET A 347 27.66 2.17 9.35
N ALA A 348 26.67 2.79 8.70
CA ALA A 348 26.87 3.91 7.77
C ALA A 348 27.57 5.12 8.42
N ARG A 349 27.35 5.36 9.71
CA ARG A 349 28.08 6.40 10.46
C ARG A 349 29.55 6.03 10.70
N ASN A 350 29.91 4.74 10.70
CA ASN A 350 31.23 4.25 11.07
C ASN A 350 32.07 3.72 9.88
N VAL A 351 31.49 3.46 8.71
CA VAL A 351 32.20 2.91 7.52
C VAL A 351 33.38 3.75 7.04
N HIS A 352 33.40 5.04 7.41
CA HIS A 352 34.51 5.94 7.11
C HIS A 352 35.76 5.67 7.96
N ARG A 353 35.65 4.88 9.04
CA ARG A 353 36.75 4.50 9.95
C ARG A 353 37.01 3.01 10.02
N LYS A 354 36.01 2.19 9.69
CA LYS A 354 36.05 0.73 9.85
C LYS A 354 35.36 0.06 8.67
N ARG A 355 35.81 -1.12 8.26
CA ARG A 355 35.08 -1.94 7.30
C ARG A 355 34.09 -2.84 8.01
N TYR A 356 33.02 -3.18 7.29
CA TYR A 356 31.99 -4.08 7.77
C TYR A 356 31.76 -5.21 6.78
N ARG A 357 31.21 -6.33 7.26
CA ARG A 357 30.68 -7.42 6.45
C ARG A 357 29.27 -7.77 6.91
N MET A 358 28.55 -8.55 6.11
CA MET A 358 27.27 -9.11 6.53
C MET A 358 27.46 -10.00 7.76
N GLY A 359 26.64 -9.75 8.79
CA GLY A 359 26.51 -10.61 9.95
C GLY A 359 25.50 -11.75 9.73
N PRO A 360 25.25 -12.58 10.75
CA PRO A 360 24.34 -13.72 10.69
C PRO A 360 22.86 -13.32 10.49
N GLY A 361 22.51 -12.05 10.65
CA GLY A 361 21.16 -11.54 10.59
C GLY A 361 20.35 -11.86 11.84
N TYR A 362 19.06 -12.12 11.65
CA TYR A 362 18.16 -12.58 12.71
C TYR A 362 18.07 -14.12 12.67
N GLN A 363 18.48 -14.78 13.74
CA GLN A 363 18.44 -16.22 13.89
C GLN A 363 17.84 -16.60 15.25
N VAL A 364 17.02 -17.65 15.25
CA VAL A 364 16.49 -18.25 16.48
C VAL A 364 17.06 -19.66 16.56
N ALA A 365 17.88 -19.91 17.57
CA ALA A 365 18.46 -21.22 17.83
C ALA A 365 17.40 -22.19 18.36
N LYS A 366 17.71 -23.49 18.35
CA LYS A 366 16.77 -24.57 18.75
C LYS A 366 16.34 -24.48 20.22
N ASP A 367 17.17 -23.87 21.06
CA ASP A 367 16.93 -23.59 22.48
C ASP A 367 16.09 -22.31 22.69
N GLY A 368 15.73 -21.61 21.62
CA GLY A 368 15.00 -20.34 21.67
C GLY A 368 15.88 -19.10 21.80
N THR A 369 17.21 -19.25 21.87
CA THR A 369 18.15 -18.12 21.92
C THR A 369 18.07 -17.31 20.63
N VAL A 370 17.87 -16.00 20.74
CA VAL A 370 17.77 -15.08 19.59
C VAL A 370 19.10 -14.35 19.40
N THR A 371 19.68 -14.51 18.21
CA THR A 371 20.84 -13.73 17.76
C THR A 371 20.37 -12.75 16.69
N GLU A 372 20.60 -11.46 16.90
CA GLU A 372 20.21 -10.41 15.96
C GLU A 372 21.39 -9.47 15.68
N ASN A 373 22.21 -9.84 14.69
CA ASN A 373 23.37 -9.06 14.26
C ASN A 373 23.47 -9.03 12.74
N TYR A 374 23.18 -7.87 12.14
CA TYR A 374 23.16 -7.71 10.69
C TYR A 374 24.51 -7.31 10.11
N TRP A 375 25.39 -6.68 10.89
CA TRP A 375 26.65 -6.12 10.41
C TRP A 375 27.78 -6.41 11.39
N GLU A 376 28.85 -7.03 10.90
CA GLU A 376 30.05 -7.32 11.69
C GLU A 376 31.18 -6.39 11.28
N GLN A 377 31.89 -5.84 12.26
CA GLN A 377 33.13 -5.11 12.00
C GLN A 377 34.21 -6.10 11.56
N VAL A 378 34.98 -5.72 10.56
CA VAL A 378 36.17 -6.44 10.13
C VAL A 378 37.38 -5.73 10.71
N GLU A 379 38.25 -6.45 11.41
CA GLU A 379 39.56 -5.94 11.79
C GLU A 379 40.38 -5.79 10.50
N GLU A 380 40.72 -4.56 10.13
CA GLU A 380 41.75 -4.35 9.10
C GLU A 380 43.08 -4.74 9.75
N GLU A 381 43.73 -5.79 9.25
CA GLU A 381 45.17 -5.97 9.49
C GLU A 381 45.84 -4.66 9.07
N GLU A 382 46.79 -4.17 9.87
CA GLU A 382 47.54 -2.93 9.65
C GLU A 382 48.44 -3.02 8.40
N GLU A 383 47.88 -3.38 7.23
CA GLU A 383 48.51 -3.10 5.96
C GLU A 383 48.32 -1.62 5.69
N GLU A 384 49.43 -0.88 5.79
CA GLU A 384 49.59 0.52 5.47
C GLU A 384 48.97 0.84 4.08
N GLN A 385 47.67 1.11 4.04
CA GLN A 385 47.08 1.77 2.89
C GLN A 385 47.72 3.15 2.80
N PRO A 386 48.24 3.55 1.63
CA PRO A 386 48.84 4.86 1.48
C PRO A 386 47.81 5.93 1.89
N ILE A 387 48.30 6.97 2.55
CA ILE A 387 47.60 8.09 3.23
C ILE A 387 46.59 8.87 2.33
N THR A 388 46.23 8.39 1.15
CA THR A 388 45.74 9.21 0.04
C THR A 388 44.22 9.34 -0.13
N LYS A 389 43.34 8.61 0.60
CA LYS A 389 41.89 8.93 0.60
C LYS A 389 41.23 8.70 1.97
N LYS A 390 41.24 9.71 2.85
CA LYS A 390 40.39 9.73 4.05
C LYS A 390 38.92 9.66 3.62
N ARG A 391 38.26 8.51 3.85
CA ARG A 391 36.83 8.33 3.60
C ARG A 391 36.04 9.32 4.45
N ARG A 392 35.00 9.92 3.87
CA ARG A 392 34.15 10.90 4.56
C ARG A 392 32.95 10.22 5.21
N PRO A 393 32.45 10.73 6.35
CA PRO A 393 31.25 10.20 6.98
C PRO A 393 30.02 10.38 6.07
N TYR A 394 29.09 9.43 6.10
CA TYR A 394 27.85 9.53 5.33
C TYR A 394 26.92 10.62 5.88
N ARG A 395 26.30 11.37 4.96
CA ARG A 395 25.05 12.08 5.22
C ARG A 395 23.90 11.08 5.02
N ILE A 396 23.02 10.96 6.01
CA ILE A 396 21.93 9.99 6.00
C ILE A 396 20.60 10.73 5.88
N GLU A 397 19.85 10.40 4.85
CA GLU A 397 18.54 10.97 4.55
C GLU A 397 17.47 9.90 4.64
N LEU A 398 16.28 10.27 5.13
CA LEU A 398 15.12 9.40 5.20
C LEU A 398 13.96 10.02 4.43
N VAL A 399 13.37 9.25 3.53
CA VAL A 399 12.09 9.58 2.90
C VAL A 399 11.09 8.50 3.30
N GLY A 400 10.19 8.86 4.19
CA GLY A 400 9.05 8.04 4.58
C GLY A 400 7.85 8.27 3.65
N VAL A 401 7.11 7.19 3.36
CA VAL A 401 5.85 7.25 2.62
C VAL A 401 4.78 6.52 3.39
N VAL A 402 3.67 7.21 3.66
CA VAL A 402 2.51 6.69 4.38
C VAL A 402 1.24 6.85 3.54
N CYS A 403 0.32 5.91 3.71
CA CYS A 403 -1.05 6.04 3.22
C CYS A 403 -2.00 5.23 4.12
N ASP A 404 -3.29 5.39 3.91
CA ASP A 404 -4.32 4.59 4.55
C ASP A 404 -4.10 3.12 4.17
N ALA A 405 -3.95 2.26 5.18
CA ALA A 405 -3.51 0.89 4.98
C ALA A 405 -4.41 0.07 4.04
N TYR A 406 -5.72 0.34 4.00
CA TYR A 406 -6.64 -0.34 3.07
C TYR A 406 -6.34 0.02 1.60
N LEU A 407 -5.94 1.27 1.30
CA LEU A 407 -5.52 1.66 -0.06
C LEU A 407 -4.25 0.91 -0.44
N ALA A 408 -3.31 0.76 0.49
CA ALA A 408 -2.12 -0.04 0.26
C ALA A 408 -2.47 -1.49 -0.06
N VAL A 409 -3.40 -2.10 0.67
CA VAL A 409 -3.88 -3.47 0.40
C VAL A 409 -4.44 -3.60 -1.00
N ILE A 410 -5.33 -2.69 -1.40
CA ILE A 410 -5.93 -2.70 -2.75
C ILE A 410 -4.85 -2.50 -3.82
N ARG A 411 -3.90 -1.59 -3.63
CA ARG A 411 -2.74 -1.41 -4.52
C ARG A 411 -1.89 -2.68 -4.61
N GLY A 412 -1.68 -3.36 -3.49
CA GLY A 412 -0.97 -4.63 -3.42
C GLY A 412 -1.66 -5.74 -4.23
N ILE A 413 -2.99 -5.83 -4.11
CA ILE A 413 -3.81 -6.78 -4.88
C ILE A 413 -3.81 -6.42 -6.38
N ARG A 414 -3.99 -5.15 -6.74
CA ARG A 414 -3.90 -4.69 -8.14
C ARG A 414 -2.53 -5.02 -8.75
N ARG A 415 -1.44 -4.78 -8.02
CA ARG A 415 -0.09 -5.16 -8.45
C ARG A 415 0.03 -6.68 -8.62
N ALA A 416 -0.62 -7.48 -7.78
CA ALA A 416 -0.66 -8.93 -7.94
C ALA A 416 -1.38 -9.37 -9.22
N ILE A 417 -2.45 -8.67 -9.60
CA ILE A 417 -3.18 -8.91 -10.85
C ILE A 417 -2.30 -8.59 -12.06
N LEU A 418 -1.69 -7.40 -12.07
CA LEU A 418 -0.93 -6.87 -13.21
C LEU A 418 0.44 -7.52 -13.37
N CYS A 419 1.23 -7.50 -12.30
CA CYS A 419 2.63 -7.89 -12.31
C CYS A 419 2.87 -9.32 -11.83
N ARG A 420 1.79 -10.07 -11.50
CA ARG A 420 1.86 -11.43 -10.94
C ARG A 420 2.75 -11.51 -9.69
N ARG A 421 2.74 -10.43 -8.89
CA ARG A 421 3.48 -10.31 -7.62
C ARG A 421 2.55 -9.82 -6.53
N GLY A 422 2.18 -10.73 -5.64
CA GLY A 422 1.32 -10.43 -4.51
C GLY A 422 2.07 -10.47 -3.18
N VAL A 423 1.44 -9.90 -2.17
CA VAL A 423 1.89 -9.92 -0.78
C VAL A 423 0.70 -10.33 0.05
N ARG A 424 0.89 -11.18 1.07
CA ARG A 424 -0.18 -11.47 2.02
C ARG A 424 -0.61 -10.19 2.72
N VAL A 425 -1.92 -9.96 2.80
CA VAL A 425 -2.51 -8.75 3.39
C VAL A 425 -2.00 -8.52 4.81
N LYS A 426 -1.97 -9.56 5.65
CA LYS A 426 -1.43 -9.49 7.02
C LYS A 426 0.03 -8.99 7.06
N SER A 427 0.90 -9.53 6.20
CA SER A 427 2.31 -9.09 6.11
C SER A 427 2.41 -7.63 5.67
N GLN A 428 1.54 -7.21 4.75
CA GLN A 428 1.46 -5.83 4.30
C GLN A 428 1.01 -4.89 5.44
N LEU A 429 -0.08 -5.19 6.14
CA LEU A 429 -0.55 -4.40 7.29
C LEU A 429 0.52 -4.29 8.39
N LYS A 430 1.18 -5.41 8.70
CA LYS A 430 2.29 -5.47 9.65
C LYS A 430 3.45 -4.57 9.24
N SER A 431 3.79 -4.52 7.96
CA SER A 431 4.85 -3.63 7.45
C SER A 431 4.51 -2.15 7.66
N HIS A 432 3.26 -1.76 7.42
CA HIS A 432 2.75 -0.40 7.65
C HIS A 432 2.81 -0.02 9.13
N LYS A 433 2.26 -0.89 9.98
CA LYS A 433 2.24 -0.69 11.44
C LYS A 433 3.64 -0.49 12.00
N ARG A 434 4.55 -1.40 11.66
CA ARG A 434 5.92 -1.36 12.19
C ARG A 434 6.71 -0.16 11.68
N PHE A 435 6.61 0.18 10.38
CA PHE A 435 7.25 1.38 9.85
C PHE A 435 6.75 2.64 10.56
N ALA A 436 5.42 2.80 10.67
CA ALA A 436 4.83 3.95 11.32
C ALA A 436 5.22 4.05 12.81
N SER A 437 5.30 2.92 13.51
CA SER A 437 5.74 2.86 14.91
C SER A 437 7.22 3.21 15.10
N ALA A 438 8.07 2.83 14.14
CA ALA A 438 9.51 3.06 14.20
C ALA A 438 9.95 4.43 13.66
N PHE A 439 9.11 5.09 12.85
CA PHE A 439 9.43 6.38 12.22
C PHE A 439 9.90 7.45 13.21
N PRO A 440 9.29 7.65 14.40
CA PRO A 440 9.78 8.59 15.40
C PRO A 440 11.21 8.31 15.89
N THR A 441 11.64 7.05 15.93
CA THR A 441 13.02 6.68 16.25
C THR A 441 13.94 7.00 15.07
N TYR A 442 13.54 6.67 13.85
CA TYR A 442 14.38 6.92 12.67
C TYR A 442 14.70 8.39 12.47
N ILE A 443 13.73 9.29 12.65
CA ILE A 443 13.95 10.74 12.52
C ILE A 443 14.97 11.30 13.52
N GLN A 444 15.26 10.61 14.63
CA GLN A 444 16.29 11.03 15.58
C GLN A 444 17.69 10.63 15.13
N LEU A 445 17.82 9.62 14.28
CA LEU A 445 19.11 9.02 13.89
C LEU A 445 19.67 9.55 12.56
N VAL A 446 18.80 10.15 11.73
CA VAL A 446 19.14 10.65 10.39
C VAL A 446 19.33 12.17 10.36
N ASP A 447 20.10 12.65 9.39
CA ASP A 447 20.40 14.07 9.21
C ASP A 447 19.20 14.83 8.63
N GLN A 448 18.51 14.25 7.65
CA GLN A 448 17.30 14.84 7.06
C GLN A 448 16.20 13.80 6.97
N ALA A 449 14.96 14.25 7.15
CA ALA A 449 13.79 13.39 6.96
C ALA A 449 12.67 14.11 6.23
N ARG A 450 12.02 13.41 5.30
CA ARG A 450 10.79 13.84 4.61
C ARG A 450 9.74 12.75 4.80
N LEU A 451 8.49 13.14 5.05
CA LEU A 451 7.37 12.22 5.13
C LEU A 451 6.30 12.65 4.13
N TYR A 452 5.95 11.74 3.22
CA TYR A 452 4.94 11.95 2.19
C TYR A 452 3.68 11.12 2.46
N CYS A 453 2.53 11.71 2.17
CA CYS A 453 1.22 11.05 2.17
C CYS A 453 0.76 10.81 0.73
N THR A 454 0.32 9.59 0.43
CA THR A 454 -0.19 9.22 -0.91
C THR A 454 -1.67 8.82 -0.89
N ASN A 455 -2.46 9.44 -0.02
CA ASN A 455 -3.90 9.16 0.05
C ASN A 455 -4.70 9.73 -1.12
N THR A 456 -4.14 10.71 -1.83
CA THR A 456 -4.69 11.21 -3.10
C THR A 456 -4.67 10.08 -4.15
N LEU A 457 -5.83 9.76 -4.72
CA LEU A 457 -5.95 8.77 -5.80
C LEU A 457 -5.35 9.30 -7.11
N GLU A 458 -5.53 10.59 -7.35
CA GLU A 458 -4.98 11.35 -8.47
C GLU A 458 -4.28 12.59 -7.92
N GLY A 459 -3.01 12.78 -8.28
CA GLY A 459 -2.20 13.92 -7.86
C GLY A 459 -0.86 13.53 -7.23
N PRO A 460 0.06 14.51 -7.07
CA PRO A 460 1.38 14.26 -6.52
C PRO A 460 1.31 13.86 -5.04
N PRO A 461 2.31 13.12 -4.53
CA PRO A 461 2.44 12.85 -3.10
C PRO A 461 2.51 14.15 -2.29
N LYS A 462 1.73 14.25 -1.21
CA LYS A 462 1.71 15.43 -0.33
C LYS A 462 2.82 15.34 0.70
N LEU A 463 3.70 16.34 0.81
CA LEU A 463 4.68 16.43 1.89
C LEU A 463 3.96 16.83 3.20
N ILE A 464 4.04 15.98 4.22
CA ILE A 464 3.32 16.15 5.50
C ILE A 464 4.25 16.25 6.71
N GLY A 465 5.54 15.98 6.53
CA GLY A 465 6.56 16.14 7.55
C GLY A 465 7.93 16.40 6.94
N TRP A 466 8.69 17.31 7.55
CA TRP A 466 10.02 17.67 7.10
C TRP A 466 10.95 18.00 8.27
N LYS A 467 12.14 17.41 8.26
CA LYS A 467 13.23 17.63 9.21
C LYS A 467 14.48 17.96 8.41
N ASP A 468 15.16 19.02 8.83
CA ASP A 468 16.46 19.41 8.30
C ASP A 468 17.50 19.53 9.42
N ARG A 469 18.55 18.71 9.35
CA ARG A 469 19.68 18.64 10.29
C ARG A 469 19.21 18.53 11.74
N ASP A 470 19.62 19.47 12.59
CA ASP A 470 19.35 19.46 14.03
C ASP A 470 17.98 20.02 14.39
N LYS A 471 17.16 20.39 13.39
CA LYS A 471 15.82 20.92 13.64
C LYS A 471 14.88 19.79 14.05
N THR A 472 13.87 20.14 14.84
CA THR A 472 12.74 19.27 15.13
C THR A 472 11.91 19.05 13.87
N LEU A 473 11.24 17.90 13.77
CA LEU A 473 10.34 17.58 12.66
C LEU A 473 9.19 18.59 12.61
N LEU A 474 9.12 19.36 11.52
CA LEU A 474 7.99 20.23 11.19
C LEU A 474 6.91 19.37 10.51
N VAL A 475 5.68 19.45 10.99
CA VAL A 475 4.57 18.64 10.50
C VAL A 475 3.31 19.47 10.34
N ASP A 476 2.47 19.08 9.38
CA ASP A 476 1.05 19.45 9.39
C ASP A 476 0.34 18.58 10.44
N PRO A 477 -0.19 19.15 11.54
CA PRO A 477 -0.77 18.36 12.64
C PRO A 477 -1.96 17.50 12.23
N GLU A 478 -2.75 17.91 11.23
CA GLU A 478 -3.91 17.15 10.76
C GLU A 478 -3.47 15.98 9.87
N GLU A 479 -2.56 16.23 8.94
CA GLU A 479 -2.07 15.20 8.03
C GLU A 479 -1.18 14.17 8.74
N PHE A 480 -0.39 14.61 9.72
CA PHE A 480 0.48 13.73 10.50
C PHE A 480 -0.31 12.71 11.34
N LYS A 481 -1.60 12.95 11.60
CA LYS A 481 -2.49 11.95 12.23
C LYS A 481 -2.57 10.66 11.40
N CYS A 482 -2.33 10.70 10.09
CA CYS A 482 -2.26 9.49 9.25
C CYS A 482 -1.21 8.51 9.78
N LEU A 483 0.01 8.97 10.06
CA LEU A 483 1.09 8.13 10.58
C LEU A 483 0.73 7.51 11.93
N LYS A 484 0.20 8.32 12.85
CA LYS A 484 -0.24 7.84 14.18
C LYS A 484 -1.33 6.77 14.08
N ARG A 485 -2.33 7.00 13.22
CA ARG A 485 -3.41 6.01 12.96
C ARG A 485 -2.83 4.70 12.45
N VAL A 486 -1.95 4.75 11.45
CA VAL A 486 -1.33 3.56 10.86
C VAL A 486 -0.50 2.78 11.88
N ALA A 487 0.17 3.45 12.83
CA ALA A 487 0.89 2.77 13.92
C ALA A 487 -0.04 1.96 14.86
N GLU A 488 -1.31 2.34 14.95
CA GLU A 488 -2.31 1.71 15.82
C GLU A 488 -3.20 0.68 15.09
N LEU A 489 -2.95 0.42 13.81
CA LEU A 489 -3.80 -0.48 13.02
C LEU A 489 -3.86 -1.90 13.60
N ASN A 490 -4.99 -2.56 13.34
CA ASN A 490 -5.18 -3.98 13.58
C ASN A 490 -4.56 -4.79 12.41
N GLU A 491 -3.44 -5.46 12.66
CA GLU A 491 -2.75 -6.26 11.64
C GLU A 491 -3.45 -7.60 11.32
N GLU A 492 -4.41 -8.00 12.17
CA GLU A 492 -5.24 -9.20 12.02
C GLU A 492 -6.61 -8.88 11.39
N ALA A 493 -6.86 -7.65 10.97
CA ALA A 493 -8.11 -7.27 10.35
C ALA A 493 -8.38 -8.12 9.09
N ASP A 494 -9.63 -8.55 8.91
CA ASP A 494 -10.08 -9.24 7.70
C ASP A 494 -10.74 -8.28 6.70
N ASN A 495 -11.09 -7.07 7.14
CA ASN A 495 -11.71 -6.05 6.32
C ASN A 495 -11.43 -4.63 6.83
N ILE A 496 -11.80 -3.65 6.00
CA ILE A 496 -11.61 -2.23 6.28
C ILE A 496 -12.29 -1.75 7.58
N TYR A 497 -13.41 -2.36 8.01
CA TYR A 497 -14.12 -1.92 9.21
C TYR A 497 -13.43 -2.35 10.50
N GLU A 498 -12.62 -3.41 10.44
CA GLU A 498 -11.84 -3.96 11.55
C GLU A 498 -10.44 -3.34 11.70
N LEU A 499 -10.04 -2.51 10.73
CA LEU A 499 -8.68 -1.98 10.61
C LEU A 499 -8.30 -1.05 11.78
N TYR A 500 -9.28 -0.32 12.33
CA TYR A 500 -9.07 0.65 13.41
C TYR A 500 -10.19 0.57 14.45
N LYS A 501 -9.85 0.96 15.69
CA LYS A 501 -10.83 1.10 16.79
C LYS A 501 -11.84 2.21 16.49
N GLN A 502 -12.98 2.18 17.19
CA GLN A 502 -14.02 3.19 17.07
C GLN A 502 -13.64 4.50 17.80
N PRO A 503 -13.97 5.69 17.24
CA PRO A 503 -14.64 5.90 15.95
C PRO A 503 -13.70 5.66 14.76
N ASN A 504 -14.09 4.75 13.86
CA ASN A 504 -13.25 4.32 12.74
C ASN A 504 -13.04 5.49 11.74
N PRO A 505 -11.78 5.88 11.45
CA PRO A 505 -11.46 7.02 10.58
C PRO A 505 -11.97 6.87 9.14
N VAL A 506 -12.22 5.64 8.69
CA VAL A 506 -12.78 5.33 7.36
C VAL A 506 -14.13 6.02 7.14
N PHE A 507 -14.86 6.31 8.21
CA PHE A 507 -16.18 6.98 8.15
C PHE A 507 -16.14 8.50 8.28
N ARG A 508 -14.95 9.11 8.45
CA ARG A 508 -14.81 10.56 8.54
C ARG A 508 -14.91 11.20 7.15
N LYS A 509 -15.48 12.41 7.09
CA LYS A 509 -15.41 13.26 5.89
C LYS A 509 -13.94 13.53 5.55
N GLY A 510 -13.60 13.56 4.27
CA GLY A 510 -12.20 13.67 3.82
C GLY A 510 -11.50 12.32 3.66
N SER A 511 -12.12 11.21 4.06
CA SER A 511 -11.58 9.88 3.80
C SER A 511 -11.96 9.43 2.38
N VAL A 512 -11.03 8.78 1.69
CA VAL A 512 -11.27 8.25 0.35
C VAL A 512 -12.46 7.26 0.36
N TRP A 513 -12.62 6.48 1.42
CA TRP A 513 -13.76 5.57 1.54
C TRP A 513 -15.09 6.32 1.62
N ASN A 514 -15.18 7.33 2.47
CA ASN A 514 -16.41 8.07 2.67
C ASN A 514 -16.80 8.88 1.43
N ASP A 515 -15.80 9.53 0.83
CA ASP A 515 -16.00 10.54 -0.19
C ASP A 515 -16.13 9.95 -1.61
N ILE A 516 -15.67 8.69 -1.80
CA ILE A 516 -15.71 8.03 -3.12
C ILE A 516 -16.58 6.78 -3.09
N VAL A 517 -16.36 5.87 -2.13
CA VAL A 517 -17.07 4.58 -2.11
C VAL A 517 -18.49 4.73 -1.58
N THR A 518 -18.67 5.48 -0.49
CA THR A 518 -19.99 5.69 0.14
C THR A 518 -20.62 7.04 -0.19
N SER A 519 -20.11 7.73 -1.22
CA SER A 519 -20.59 9.05 -1.61
C SER A 519 -22.09 9.03 -1.94
N PRO A 520 -22.90 9.97 -1.40
CA PRO A 520 -24.32 10.06 -1.73
C PRO A 520 -24.60 10.27 -3.23
N SER A 521 -23.71 10.99 -3.94
CA SER A 521 -23.86 11.25 -5.38
C SER A 521 -23.70 10.00 -6.25
N ARG A 522 -23.03 8.96 -5.73
CA ARG A 522 -22.82 7.69 -6.44
C ARG A 522 -24.14 7.03 -6.86
N LEU A 523 -25.20 7.18 -6.08
CA LEU A 523 -26.50 6.55 -6.37
C LEU A 523 -27.10 7.05 -7.69
N ASN A 524 -27.01 8.35 -7.96
CA ASN A 524 -27.55 8.93 -9.19
C ASN A 524 -26.78 8.42 -10.41
N VAL A 525 -25.45 8.37 -10.31
CA VAL A 525 -24.57 7.82 -11.35
C VAL A 525 -24.90 6.35 -11.64
N GLN A 526 -25.10 5.54 -10.60
CA GLN A 526 -25.46 4.13 -10.74
C GLN A 526 -26.83 3.95 -11.41
N GLN A 527 -27.82 4.80 -11.11
CA GLN A 527 -29.14 4.75 -11.73
C GLN A 527 -29.08 5.10 -13.22
N GLU A 528 -28.32 6.13 -13.57
CA GLU A 528 -28.11 6.54 -14.94
C GLU A 528 -27.40 5.44 -15.75
N LEU A 529 -26.29 4.92 -15.24
CA LEU A 529 -25.56 3.80 -15.86
C LEU A 529 -26.47 2.59 -16.04
N LYS A 530 -27.26 2.24 -15.01
CA LYS A 530 -28.20 1.11 -15.09
C LYS A 530 -29.19 1.30 -16.24
N TYR A 531 -29.79 2.47 -16.37
CA TYR A 531 -30.77 2.75 -17.43
C TYR A 531 -30.14 2.64 -18.82
N SER A 532 -28.98 3.25 -19.04
CA SER A 532 -28.27 3.17 -20.33
C SER A 532 -27.84 1.74 -20.66
N ILE A 533 -27.30 0.98 -19.69
CA ILE A 533 -26.94 -0.43 -19.88
C ILE A 533 -28.17 -1.28 -20.25
N GLN A 534 -29.32 -1.03 -19.63
CA GLN A 534 -30.57 -1.72 -19.98
C GLN A 534 -31.04 -1.41 -21.40
N ARG A 535 -30.75 -0.22 -21.93
CA ARG A 535 -31.06 0.13 -23.33
C ARG A 535 -30.10 -0.53 -24.31
N VAL A 536 -28.81 -0.61 -23.96
CA VAL A 536 -27.78 -1.23 -24.80
C VAL A 536 -27.94 -2.76 -24.86
N GLU A 537 -28.21 -3.41 -23.72
CA GLU A 537 -28.26 -4.87 -23.60
C GLU A 537 -29.67 -5.47 -23.47
N GLY A 538 -30.70 -4.63 -23.36
CA GLY A 538 -32.08 -5.08 -23.30
C GLY A 538 -32.54 -5.77 -24.59
N PRO A 539 -33.63 -6.56 -24.53
CA PRO A 539 -34.23 -7.10 -25.73
C PRO A 539 -34.64 -5.94 -26.66
N LYS A 540 -34.11 -5.95 -27.89
CA LYS A 540 -34.48 -5.00 -28.94
C LYS A 540 -35.84 -5.33 -29.54
#